data_AF-A0A9E3NY02-F1
#
_entry.id   AF-A0A9E3NY02-F1
#
_cell.length_a   1.000
_cell.length_b   1.000
_cell.length_c   1.000
_cell.angle_alpha   90.00
_cell.angle_beta   90.00
_cell.angle_gamma   90.00
#
_symmetry.space_group_name_H-M   'P 1'
#
loop_
_entity.id
_entity.type
_entity.pdbx_description
1 polymer ?
#
loop_
_entity_poly.entity_id
_entity_poly.type
_entity_poly.pdbx_seq_one_letter_code
_entity_poly.pdbx_strand_id
1 'polypeptide(L)'
;MRRVVLAGCALSLAIGAVTALSVSCTEPELSPFGNPNTLDRKNLPGEGGVEALVCTGEGEGGAGGGFDGGCPSFATDIFPYFTAGGTWRCADGACHAPGATAPPIVETSAAECLASLKQIQVAKIPYVSSDGGKDPNAQSLLCNLQGSCGSKMPKPPGADPTTADLCKIEAWLKCGAPP
;
A
#
# COMPACT_ATOMS: atom_id res chain seq x y z
N MET A 1 31.41 -59.74 3.19
CA MET A 1 32.73 -59.99 2.57
C MET A 1 33.18 -58.73 1.86
N ARG A 2 34.46 -58.39 2.02
CA ARG A 2 35.18 -57.22 1.51
C ARG A 2 35.00 -57.02 0.00
N ARG A 3 35.01 -55.75 -0.44
CA ARG A 3 35.93 -55.25 -1.48
C ARG A 3 36.03 -53.72 -1.41
N VAL A 4 37.18 -53.28 -0.94
CA VAL A 4 37.74 -51.93 -1.02
C VAL A 4 38.45 -51.83 -2.37
N VAL A 5 38.28 -50.72 -3.10
CA VAL A 5 39.21 -50.30 -4.17
C VAL A 5 39.43 -48.78 -4.07
N LEU A 6 40.68 -48.39 -3.78
CA LEU A 6 41.25 -47.05 -3.95
C LEU A 6 41.68 -46.84 -5.42
N ALA A 7 41.50 -45.62 -5.92
CA ALA A 7 42.36 -44.91 -6.90
C ALA A 7 41.71 -43.53 -7.13
N GLY A 8 42.34 -42.36 -7.09
CA GLY A 8 43.73 -41.97 -7.26
C GLY A 8 43.79 -40.84 -8.30
N CYS A 9 44.62 -39.81 -8.06
CA CYS A 9 44.96 -38.66 -8.94
C CYS A 9 43.87 -37.60 -9.21
N ALA A 10 44.13 -36.30 -9.35
CA ALA A 10 45.30 -35.43 -9.18
C ALA A 10 44.81 -33.96 -9.38
N LEU A 11 45.58 -33.00 -8.86
CA LEU A 11 45.84 -31.64 -9.40
C LEU A 11 44.63 -30.82 -9.93
N SER A 12 44.34 -29.61 -9.43
CA SER A 12 45.17 -28.44 -9.73
C SER A 12 44.74 -27.23 -8.88
N LEU A 13 45.72 -26.55 -8.27
CA LEU A 13 45.58 -25.18 -7.78
C LEU A 13 45.48 -24.23 -8.98
N ALA A 14 44.45 -23.40 -9.03
CA ALA A 14 44.42 -22.20 -9.87
C ALA A 14 44.23 -20.98 -8.97
N ILE A 15 45.31 -20.22 -8.77
CA ILE A 15 45.30 -18.92 -8.11
C ILE A 15 44.84 -17.91 -9.15
N GLY A 16 43.55 -17.56 -9.12
CA GLY A 16 42.99 -16.47 -9.91
C GLY A 16 43.21 -15.14 -9.19
N ALA A 17 44.16 -14.33 -9.66
CA ALA A 17 44.34 -12.97 -9.20
C ALA A 17 43.14 -12.11 -9.63
N VAL A 18 42.30 -11.71 -8.67
CA VAL A 18 41.22 -10.76 -8.89
C VAL A 18 41.82 -9.36 -8.89
N THR A 19 42.09 -8.82 -10.08
CA THR A 19 42.37 -7.40 -10.28
C THR A 19 41.11 -6.59 -9.99
N ALA A 20 41.11 -5.90 -8.85
CA ALA A 20 40.08 -4.93 -8.51
C ALA A 20 40.20 -3.71 -9.45
N LEU A 21 39.26 -3.58 -10.39
CA LEU A 21 39.02 -2.34 -11.10
C LEU A 21 38.28 -1.39 -10.15
N SER A 22 38.98 -0.37 -9.68
CA SER A 22 38.39 0.75 -8.95
C SER A 22 37.54 1.58 -9.90
N VAL A 23 36.25 1.24 -10.00
CA VAL A 23 35.22 2.14 -10.53
C VAL A 23 35.11 3.30 -9.55
N SER A 24 35.69 4.43 -9.91
CA SER A 24 35.48 5.69 -9.21
C SER A 24 34.07 6.16 -9.51
N CYS A 25 33.17 5.95 -8.55
CA CYS A 25 31.89 6.65 -8.54
C CYS A 25 32.20 8.14 -8.46
N THR A 26 32.03 8.87 -9.56
CA THR A 26 31.91 10.32 -9.51
C THR A 26 30.59 10.61 -8.83
N GLU A 27 30.65 11.01 -7.57
CA GLU A 27 29.49 11.42 -6.78
C GLU A 27 28.90 12.67 -7.43
N PRO A 28 27.61 12.67 -7.84
CA PRO A 28 26.98 13.87 -8.33
C PRO A 28 26.93 14.89 -7.18
N GLU A 29 27.23 16.16 -7.48
CA GLU A 29 27.15 17.24 -6.49
C GLU A 29 25.81 17.16 -5.76
N LEU A 30 25.90 16.97 -4.44
CA LEU A 30 24.77 17.06 -3.53
C LEU A 30 24.13 18.43 -3.72
N SER A 31 22.97 18.44 -4.37
CA SER A 31 22.06 19.58 -4.30
C SER A 31 21.89 19.91 -2.81
N PRO A 32 21.97 21.20 -2.41
CA PRO A 32 21.91 21.58 -1.01
C PRO A 32 20.49 21.30 -0.49
N PHE A 33 20.28 20.08 -0.02
CA PHE A 33 19.13 19.76 0.81
C PHE A 33 19.29 20.58 2.09
N GLY A 34 18.29 21.42 2.37
CA GLY A 34 18.31 22.39 3.44
C GLY A 34 18.66 21.79 4.81
N ASN A 35 18.97 22.68 5.75
CA ASN A 35 19.44 22.38 7.10
C ASN A 35 18.88 21.07 7.68
N PRO A 36 19.73 20.06 7.99
CA PRO A 36 19.27 18.74 8.46
C PRO A 36 18.50 18.80 9.79
N ASN A 37 18.58 19.92 10.52
CA ASN A 37 17.78 20.16 11.73
C ASN A 37 16.34 20.63 11.44
N THR A 38 15.96 20.80 10.17
CA THR A 38 14.58 21.09 9.74
C THR A 38 13.82 19.84 9.24
N LEU A 39 14.50 18.69 9.19
CA LEU A 39 13.92 17.34 9.11
C LEU A 39 13.28 16.96 10.45
N ASP A 40 12.60 17.92 11.07
CA ASP A 40 11.67 17.61 12.13
C ASP A 40 10.61 16.74 11.48
N ARG A 41 10.44 15.54 12.03
CA ARG A 41 9.61 14.48 11.51
C ARG A 41 8.35 15.09 10.87
N LYS A 42 7.58 15.88 11.61
CA LYS A 42 6.38 16.63 11.18
C LYS A 42 6.41 17.37 9.80
N ASN A 43 7.58 17.64 9.22
CA ASN A 43 7.78 18.31 7.94
C ASN A 43 8.19 17.38 6.78
N LEU A 44 8.36 16.08 7.03
CA LEU A 44 8.56 15.08 5.97
C LEU A 44 7.20 14.65 5.38
N PRO A 45 7.01 14.67 4.06
CA PRO A 45 5.89 13.96 3.46
C PRO A 45 6.07 12.45 3.70
N GLY A 46 5.19 11.80 4.48
CA GLY A 46 5.26 10.33 4.76
C GLY A 46 5.48 9.91 6.23
N GLU A 47 5.26 10.81 7.17
CA GLU A 47 5.53 10.71 8.62
C GLU A 47 4.86 9.60 9.46
N GLY A 48 4.35 8.55 8.81
CA GLY A 48 4.05 7.27 9.44
C GLY A 48 5.13 6.21 9.19
N GLY A 49 6.23 6.53 8.50
CA GLY A 49 7.16 5.52 7.98
C GLY A 49 6.59 4.77 6.77
N VAL A 50 5.65 5.39 6.07
CA VAL A 50 5.08 4.88 4.82
C VAL A 50 5.61 5.72 3.68
N GLU A 51 6.05 5.07 2.61
CA GLU A 51 6.44 5.78 1.38
C GLU A 51 5.27 6.62 0.89
N ALA A 52 5.56 7.84 0.44
CA ALA A 52 4.54 8.70 -0.15
C ALA A 52 3.89 7.96 -1.31
N LEU A 53 2.56 7.92 -1.35
CA LEU A 53 1.84 7.32 -2.46
C LEU A 53 2.06 8.18 -3.70
N VAL A 54 2.79 7.64 -4.68
CA VAL A 54 3.04 8.31 -5.96
C VAL A 54 2.12 7.69 -7.01
N CYS A 55 1.05 8.41 -7.37
CA CYS A 55 0.09 8.00 -8.39
C CYS A 55 0.35 8.66 -9.76
N THR A 56 1.61 8.93 -10.10
CA THR A 56 1.97 9.45 -11.43
C THR A 56 1.83 8.33 -12.46
N GLY A 57 0.96 8.54 -13.45
CA GLY A 57 0.62 7.56 -14.50
C GLY A 57 1.73 7.22 -15.50
N GLU A 58 2.99 7.40 -15.14
CA GLU A 58 4.17 7.24 -16.02
C GLU A 58 5.13 6.14 -15.55
N GLY A 59 4.74 5.31 -14.57
CA GLY A 59 5.52 4.15 -14.14
C GLY A 59 5.29 2.93 -15.04
N GLU A 60 6.31 2.54 -15.82
CA GLU A 60 6.37 1.28 -16.55
C GLU A 60 6.11 0.09 -15.60
N GLY A 61 4.94 -0.53 -15.74
CA GLY A 61 4.65 -1.84 -15.14
C GLY A 61 3.84 -1.82 -13.84
N GLY A 62 2.60 -1.30 -13.87
CA GLY A 62 1.59 -1.72 -12.90
C GLY A 62 0.47 -0.73 -12.64
N ALA A 63 -0.60 -0.82 -13.43
CA ALA A 63 -2.00 -0.47 -13.11
C ALA A 63 -2.33 0.87 -12.40
N GLY A 64 -1.38 1.80 -12.25
CA GLY A 64 -1.64 3.21 -11.98
C GLY A 64 -2.04 3.91 -13.28
N GLY A 65 -3.07 3.40 -13.96
CA GLY A 65 -3.62 4.06 -15.12
C GLY A 65 -4.07 5.45 -14.69
N GLY A 66 -3.56 6.48 -15.36
CA GLY A 66 -4.25 7.77 -15.34
C GLY A 66 -5.73 7.50 -15.56
N PHE A 67 -6.58 8.00 -14.67
CA PHE A 67 -8.03 7.84 -14.77
C PHE A 67 -8.54 8.75 -15.90
N ASP A 68 -8.03 8.55 -17.12
CA ASP A 68 -8.42 9.24 -18.34
C ASP A 68 -9.87 8.92 -18.74
N GLY A 69 -10.49 7.93 -18.07
CA GLY A 69 -11.89 7.54 -18.20
C GLY A 69 -12.86 8.20 -17.19
N GLY A 70 -12.38 9.10 -16.32
CA GLY A 70 -13.20 9.77 -15.30
C GLY A 70 -13.07 9.16 -13.90
N CYS A 71 -13.89 9.63 -12.97
CA CYS A 71 -13.85 9.23 -11.56
C CYS A 71 -14.25 7.75 -11.39
N PRO A 72 -13.45 6.93 -10.67
CA PRO A 72 -13.88 5.59 -10.26
C PRO A 72 -15.22 5.67 -9.51
N SER A 73 -16.08 4.66 -9.64
CA SER A 73 -17.31 4.57 -8.85
C SER A 73 -17.13 3.65 -7.65
N PHE A 74 -17.83 3.91 -6.55
CA PHE A 74 -17.72 3.01 -5.42
C PHE A 74 -18.26 1.62 -5.78
N ALA A 75 -19.43 1.53 -6.43
CA ALA A 75 -20.06 0.26 -6.76
C ALA A 75 -19.23 -0.68 -7.64
N THR A 76 -18.52 -0.16 -8.65
CA THR A 76 -17.77 -1.00 -9.61
C THR A 76 -16.32 -1.17 -9.22
N ASP A 77 -15.68 -0.10 -8.76
CA ASP A 77 -14.23 -0.04 -8.69
C ASP A 77 -13.69 -0.27 -7.28
N ILE A 78 -14.47 0.06 -6.25
CA ILE A 78 -14.02 0.09 -4.86
C ILE A 78 -14.69 -0.99 -4.01
N PHE A 79 -16.02 -1.12 -4.11
CA PHE A 79 -16.83 -2.04 -3.33
C PHE A 79 -16.33 -3.49 -3.35
N PRO A 80 -15.89 -4.07 -4.49
CA PRO A 80 -15.40 -5.44 -4.52
C PRO A 80 -14.25 -5.71 -3.54
N TYR A 81 -13.41 -4.71 -3.25
CA TYR A 81 -12.32 -4.87 -2.28
C TYR A 81 -12.84 -5.15 -0.86
N PHE A 82 -13.89 -4.44 -0.45
CA PHE A 82 -14.41 -4.47 0.92
C PHE A 82 -15.24 -5.73 1.26
N THR A 83 -15.71 -6.45 0.25
CA THR A 83 -16.51 -7.66 0.44
C THR A 83 -15.70 -8.80 1.10
N ALA A 84 -16.34 -9.73 1.80
CA ALA A 84 -15.72 -10.91 2.40
C ALA A 84 -15.07 -11.85 1.36
N GLY A 85 -15.56 -11.81 0.11
CA GLY A 85 -14.98 -12.48 -1.05
C GLY A 85 -13.97 -11.64 -1.83
N GLY A 86 -13.79 -10.37 -1.47
CA GLY A 86 -12.84 -9.44 -2.08
C GLY A 86 -11.40 -9.77 -1.75
N THR A 87 -10.45 -9.06 -2.36
CA THR A 87 -9.02 -9.26 -2.04
C THR A 87 -8.67 -8.78 -0.64
N TRP A 88 -9.33 -7.72 -0.14
CA TRP A 88 -9.07 -7.18 1.20
C TRP A 88 -9.92 -7.82 2.29
N ARG A 89 -11.02 -8.48 1.92
CA ARG A 89 -11.87 -9.26 2.84
C ARG A 89 -12.33 -8.45 4.06
N CYS A 90 -12.57 -7.16 3.91
CA CYS A 90 -12.84 -6.28 5.05
C CYS A 90 -14.11 -6.70 5.82
N ALA A 91 -15.17 -7.06 5.10
CA ALA A 91 -16.44 -7.54 5.67
C ALA A 91 -16.41 -9.01 6.15
N ASP A 92 -15.24 -9.66 6.19
CA ASP A 92 -15.13 -11.04 6.68
C ASP A 92 -15.67 -11.17 8.12
N GLY A 93 -16.26 -12.35 8.39
CA GLY A 93 -16.89 -12.71 9.66
C GLY A 93 -16.04 -12.42 10.90
N ALA A 94 -14.71 -12.54 10.79
CA ALA A 94 -13.80 -12.36 11.91
C ALA A 94 -13.38 -10.89 12.15
N CYS A 95 -13.66 -9.98 11.21
CA CYS A 95 -13.13 -8.61 11.25
C CYS A 95 -14.23 -7.57 11.40
N HIS A 96 -14.97 -7.28 10.32
CA HIS A 96 -15.98 -6.21 10.30
C HIS A 96 -17.40 -6.72 10.00
N ALA A 97 -17.69 -8.00 10.16
CA ALA A 97 -19.08 -8.46 10.08
C ALA A 97 -19.95 -7.90 11.23
N PRO A 98 -21.27 -7.77 11.04
CA PRO A 98 -22.18 -7.40 12.12
C PRO A 98 -22.01 -8.29 13.36
N GLY A 99 -21.73 -7.68 14.52
CA GLY A 99 -21.48 -8.38 15.78
C GLY A 99 -20.01 -8.70 16.06
N ALA A 100 -19.08 -8.39 15.14
CA ALA A 100 -17.65 -8.40 15.43
C ALA A 100 -17.24 -7.21 16.34
N THR A 101 -16.00 -7.25 16.84
CA THR A 101 -15.45 -6.20 17.72
C THR A 101 -15.17 -4.90 16.96
N ALA A 102 -14.85 -4.98 15.66
CA ALA A 102 -14.61 -3.80 14.85
C ALA A 102 -15.93 -3.17 14.36
N PRO A 103 -15.94 -1.87 14.02
CA PRO A 103 -17.10 -1.23 13.42
C PRO A 103 -17.59 -2.02 12.18
N PRO A 104 -18.89 -2.30 12.05
CA PRO A 104 -19.37 -3.19 11.00
C PRO A 104 -19.27 -2.56 9.61
N ILE A 105 -18.87 -3.37 8.62
CA ILE A 105 -18.92 -3.06 7.19
C ILE A 105 -20.03 -3.91 6.58
N VAL A 106 -21.05 -3.27 6.02
CA VAL A 106 -22.25 -3.95 5.51
C VAL A 106 -22.10 -4.20 4.02
N GLU A 107 -21.87 -5.44 3.60
CA GLU A 107 -21.55 -5.77 2.20
C GLU A 107 -22.74 -6.29 1.36
N THR A 108 -23.97 -6.13 1.84
CA THR A 108 -25.21 -6.54 1.14
C THR A 108 -25.40 -5.81 -0.21
N SER A 109 -24.91 -4.58 -0.31
CA SER A 109 -24.88 -3.77 -1.53
C SER A 109 -23.78 -2.72 -1.45
N ALA A 110 -23.36 -2.17 -2.59
CA ALA A 110 -22.41 -1.07 -2.63
C ALA A 110 -22.90 0.16 -1.85
N ALA A 111 -24.18 0.50 -1.95
CA ALA A 111 -24.75 1.65 -1.24
C ALA A 111 -24.72 1.45 0.29
N GLU A 112 -25.09 0.27 0.78
CA GLU A 112 -25.04 -0.05 2.21
C GLU A 112 -23.59 -0.12 2.72
N CYS A 113 -22.67 -0.63 1.91
CA CYS A 113 -21.26 -0.68 2.25
C CYS A 113 -20.69 0.74 2.41
N LEU A 114 -20.88 1.61 1.41
CA LEU A 114 -20.45 3.00 1.50
C LEU A 114 -21.09 3.73 2.69
N ALA A 115 -22.39 3.51 2.92
CA ALA A 115 -23.08 4.09 4.07
C ALA A 115 -22.46 3.64 5.40
N SER A 116 -22.09 2.35 5.53
CA SER A 116 -21.41 1.83 6.71
C SER A 116 -20.01 2.42 6.89
N LEU A 117 -19.22 2.56 5.81
CA LEU A 117 -17.89 3.18 5.84
C LEU A 117 -17.95 4.63 6.31
N LYS A 118 -18.98 5.38 5.93
CA LYS A 118 -19.20 6.78 6.39
C LYS A 118 -19.51 6.90 7.89
N GLN A 119 -19.84 5.79 8.58
CA GLN A 119 -20.04 5.78 10.04
C GLN A 119 -18.75 5.47 10.82
N ILE A 120 -17.69 5.04 10.13
CA ILE A 120 -16.42 4.64 10.76
C ILE A 120 -15.55 5.88 10.98
N GLN A 121 -14.77 5.86 12.06
CA GLN A 121 -13.70 6.83 12.30
C GLN A 121 -12.43 6.11 12.73
N VAL A 122 -11.29 6.54 12.22
CA VAL A 122 -9.96 6.10 12.67
C VAL A 122 -9.21 7.32 13.18
N ALA A 123 -8.64 7.23 14.39
CA ALA A 123 -7.95 8.35 15.04
C ALA A 123 -8.79 9.65 15.11
N LYS A 124 -10.12 9.53 15.28
CA LYS A 124 -11.10 10.64 15.30
C LYS A 124 -11.28 11.37 13.96
N ILE A 125 -10.78 10.80 12.87
CA ILE A 125 -10.97 11.30 11.50
C ILE A 125 -12.01 10.39 10.82
N PRO A 126 -13.03 10.93 10.13
CA PRO A 126 -13.97 10.14 9.34
C PRO A 126 -13.25 9.16 8.41
N TYR A 127 -13.73 7.93 8.29
CA TYR A 127 -13.12 6.95 7.39
C TYR A 127 -13.36 7.31 5.93
N VAL A 128 -14.63 7.63 5.62
CA VAL A 128 -15.03 8.32 4.40
C VAL A 128 -15.88 9.53 4.79
N SER A 129 -15.65 10.69 4.19
CA SER A 129 -16.45 11.90 4.47
C SER A 129 -17.91 11.71 4.08
N SER A 130 -18.82 12.26 4.88
CA SER A 130 -20.27 12.13 4.67
C SER A 130 -20.74 12.77 3.36
N ASP A 131 -20.14 13.91 3.01
CA ASP A 131 -20.34 14.66 1.76
C ASP A 131 -19.44 14.16 0.60
N GLY A 132 -18.68 13.09 0.83
CA GLY A 132 -17.75 12.51 -0.13
C GLY A 132 -16.40 13.23 -0.21
N GLY A 133 -16.24 14.41 0.39
CA GLY A 133 -15.00 15.17 0.61
C GLY A 133 -13.87 15.03 -0.42
N LYS A 134 -13.56 16.08 -1.20
CA LYS A 134 -12.52 16.03 -2.25
C LYS A 134 -11.07 16.02 -1.74
N ASP A 135 -10.85 16.20 -0.44
CA ASP A 135 -9.52 16.11 0.17
C ASP A 135 -9.33 14.71 0.77
N PRO A 136 -8.47 13.84 0.17
CA PRO A 136 -8.18 12.53 0.73
C PRO A 136 -7.58 12.58 2.13
N ASN A 137 -6.91 13.68 2.51
CA ASN A 137 -6.29 13.83 3.83
C ASN A 137 -7.29 14.20 4.93
N ALA A 138 -8.50 14.63 4.55
CA ALA A 138 -9.60 14.85 5.49
C ALA A 138 -10.31 13.54 5.88
N GLN A 139 -9.86 12.41 5.33
CA GLN A 139 -10.45 11.08 5.50
C GLN A 139 -9.38 10.09 5.92
N SER A 140 -9.75 9.07 6.70
CA SER A 140 -8.79 8.13 7.26
C SER A 140 -8.64 6.82 6.47
N LEU A 141 -9.45 6.59 5.44
CA LEU A 141 -9.36 5.38 4.61
C LEU A 141 -7.94 5.15 4.07
N LEU A 142 -7.37 6.13 3.36
CA LEU A 142 -6.08 5.94 2.70
C LEU A 142 -4.94 5.75 3.71
N CYS A 143 -4.89 6.58 4.76
CA CYS A 143 -3.86 6.45 5.79
C CYS A 143 -4.01 5.15 6.61
N ASN A 144 -5.23 4.63 6.77
CA ASN A 144 -5.44 3.39 7.48
C ASN A 144 -5.03 2.16 6.65
N LEU A 145 -5.28 2.22 5.33
CA LEU A 145 -4.80 1.22 4.38
C LEU A 145 -3.26 1.19 4.28
N GLN A 146 -2.63 2.36 4.35
CA GLN A 146 -1.18 2.48 4.35
C GLN A 146 -0.56 2.15 5.72
N GLY A 147 -1.33 2.25 6.80
CA GLY A 147 -0.86 2.06 8.18
C GLY A 147 -0.22 3.29 8.80
N SER A 148 -0.37 4.46 8.19
CA SER A 148 0.09 5.74 8.75
C SER A 148 -0.90 6.35 9.76
N CYS A 149 -2.13 5.84 9.84
CA CYS A 149 -3.08 6.20 10.89
C CYS A 149 -3.81 4.96 11.46
N GLY A 150 -3.86 4.89 12.80
CA GLY A 150 -4.46 3.75 13.50
C GLY A 150 -3.75 2.43 13.22
N SER A 151 -4.48 1.32 13.32
CA SER A 151 -3.97 -0.02 12.99
C SER A 151 -4.06 -0.25 11.48
N LYS A 152 -2.94 -0.56 10.82
CA LYS A 152 -2.91 -0.91 9.38
C LYS A 152 -3.96 -1.96 9.04
N MET A 153 -4.79 -1.67 8.05
CA MET A 153 -5.77 -2.59 7.45
C MET A 153 -5.44 -2.80 5.96
N PRO A 154 -5.87 -3.90 5.35
CA PRO A 154 -6.55 -5.06 5.94
C PRO A 154 -5.64 -5.87 6.87
N LYS A 155 -6.23 -6.75 7.68
CA LYS A 155 -5.50 -7.79 8.41
C LYS A 155 -5.70 -9.13 7.70
N PRO A 156 -4.78 -10.10 7.90
CA PRO A 156 -5.02 -11.47 7.47
C PRO A 156 -6.39 -11.97 7.96
N PRO A 157 -7.17 -12.63 7.09
CA PRO A 157 -6.78 -13.21 5.80
C PRO A 157 -6.86 -12.24 4.60
N GLY A 158 -7.23 -10.98 4.80
CA GLY A 158 -7.21 -9.95 3.75
C GLY A 158 -5.79 -9.66 3.28
N ALA A 159 -5.63 -9.42 1.98
CA ALA A 159 -4.36 -9.01 1.38
C ALA A 159 -4.08 -7.53 1.62
N ASP A 160 -2.80 -7.18 1.75
CA ASP A 160 -2.38 -5.77 1.74
C ASP A 160 -2.72 -5.12 0.39
N PRO A 161 -3.17 -3.84 0.36
CA PRO A 161 -3.44 -3.13 -0.88
C PRO A 161 -2.18 -2.98 -1.72
N THR A 162 -2.30 -3.15 -3.03
CA THR A 162 -1.23 -2.80 -3.96
C THR A 162 -1.18 -1.28 -4.18
N THR A 163 -0.07 -0.76 -4.71
CA THR A 163 0.03 0.66 -5.11
C THR A 163 -1.09 1.06 -6.06
N ALA A 164 -1.47 0.18 -7.00
CA ALA A 164 -2.56 0.43 -7.94
C ALA A 164 -3.92 0.55 -7.25
N ASP A 165 -4.19 -0.30 -6.24
CA ASP A 165 -5.43 -0.21 -5.48
C ASP A 165 -5.49 1.08 -4.67
N LEU A 166 -4.39 1.47 -4.02
CA LEU A 166 -4.29 2.71 -3.26
C LEU A 166 -4.49 3.94 -4.16
N CYS A 167 -3.92 3.94 -5.37
CA CYS A 167 -4.13 5.02 -6.33
C CYS A 167 -5.58 5.12 -6.82
N LYS A 168 -6.26 3.98 -6.96
CA LYS A 168 -7.69 3.95 -7.30
C LYS A 168 -8.57 4.51 -6.18
N ILE A 169 -8.28 4.19 -4.92
CA ILE A 169 -8.93 4.79 -3.76
C ILE A 169 -8.66 6.29 -3.71
N GLU A 170 -7.40 6.71 -3.88
CA GLU A 170 -7.04 8.12 -3.84
C GLU A 170 -7.77 8.92 -4.93
N ALA A 171 -7.85 8.40 -6.15
CA ALA A 171 -8.60 9.03 -7.24
C ALA A 171 -10.11 9.10 -6.94
N TRP A 172 -10.70 8.01 -6.43
CA TRP A 172 -12.10 7.99 -6.00
C TRP A 172 -12.39 9.04 -4.93
N LEU A 173 -11.52 9.16 -3.92
CA LEU A 173 -11.65 10.16 -2.85
C LEU A 173 -11.49 11.59 -3.39
N LYS A 174 -10.48 11.86 -4.24
CA LYS A 174 -10.28 13.17 -4.89
C LYS A 174 -11.50 13.59 -5.72
N CYS A 175 -12.22 12.61 -6.26
CA CYS A 175 -13.47 12.80 -6.98
C CYS A 175 -14.69 13.08 -6.11
N GLY A 176 -14.54 13.13 -4.79
CA GLY A 176 -15.65 13.31 -3.85
C GLY A 176 -16.39 11.99 -3.57
N ALA A 177 -15.70 10.86 -3.68
CA ALA A 177 -16.20 9.53 -3.31
C ALA A 177 -17.60 9.21 -3.89
N PRO A 178 -17.80 9.31 -5.22
CA PRO A 178 -19.08 9.00 -5.84
C PRO A 178 -19.51 7.55 -5.54
N PRO A 179 -20.81 7.30 -5.31
CA PRO A 179 -21.32 5.96 -4.99
C PRO A 179 -21.14 4.94 -6.12
#